data_AF-K1S7X2-F1
#
_entry.id   AF-K1S7X2-F1
#
_cell.length_a   1.000
_cell.length_b   1.000
_cell.length_c   1.000
_cell.angle_alpha   90.00
_cell.angle_beta   90.00
_cell.angle_gamma   90.00
#
_symmetry.space_group_name_H-M   'P 1'
#
loop_
_entity.id
_entity.type
_entity.pdbx_description
1 polymer ?
#
loop_
_entity_poly.entity_id
_entity_poly.type
_entity_poly.pdbx_seq_one_letter_code
_entity_poly.pdbx_strand_id
1 'polypeptide(L)'
;MEKAHGSDSGTTAHIERFIIPKNADPTRTHLNRKLVAYPDGIKDRSAAIRRRLEEAGLTRKIGNNQVRAIRINVSGTHEDMERIKEEGVWTSGAPTI
;
A
#
# COMPACT_ATOMS: atom_id res chain seq x y z
N MET A 1 3.88 -17.13 3.50
CA MET A 1 3.62 -15.71 3.83
C MET A 1 4.24 -15.42 5.18
N GLU A 2 5.22 -14.53 5.26
CA GLU A 2 5.85 -14.14 6.51
C GLU A 2 5.05 -13.02 7.19
N LYS A 3 4.82 -13.16 8.50
CA LYS A 3 4.11 -12.14 9.27
C LYS A 3 5.09 -11.01 9.61
N ALA A 4 4.78 -9.79 9.19
CA ALA A 4 5.54 -8.61 9.61
C ALA A 4 5.48 -8.44 11.14
N HIS A 5 6.64 -8.25 11.77
CA HIS A 5 6.75 -7.93 13.19
C HIS A 5 6.57 -6.41 13.41
N GLY A 6 5.75 -6.01 14.37
CA GLY A 6 5.60 -4.60 14.78
C GLY A 6 4.42 -3.85 14.14
N SER A 7 4.47 -2.52 14.23
CA SER A 7 3.41 -1.59 13.82
C SER A 7 3.43 -1.30 12.32
N ASP A 8 2.24 -1.12 11.74
CA ASP A 8 2.05 -0.73 10.34
C ASP A 8 2.48 0.73 10.04
N SER A 9 2.76 1.53 11.08
CA SER A 9 3.13 2.95 10.99
C SER A 9 4.38 3.22 10.13
N GLY A 10 5.41 2.38 10.22
CA GLY A 10 6.62 2.54 9.40
C GLY A 10 6.32 2.37 7.91
N THR A 11 5.49 1.40 7.55
CA THR A 11 5.06 1.20 6.16
C THR A 11 4.17 2.34 5.68
N THR A 12 3.27 2.81 6.53
CA THR A 12 2.46 4.00 6.24
C THR A 12 3.36 5.21 5.93
N ALA A 13 4.42 5.44 6.71
CA ALA A 13 5.37 6.51 6.46
C ALA A 13 6.11 6.40 5.11
N HIS A 14 6.44 5.18 4.66
CA HIS A 14 7.03 4.97 3.34
C HIS A 14 6.04 5.18 2.19
N ILE A 15 4.83 4.64 2.29
CA ILE A 15 3.79 4.76 1.25
C ILE A 15 3.33 6.21 1.11
N GLU A 16 3.15 6.91 2.24
CA GLU A 16 2.69 8.30 2.28
C GLU A 16 3.81 9.32 2.12
N ARG A 17 5.04 8.86 1.87
CA ARG A 17 6.23 9.69 1.62
C ARG A 17 6.60 10.66 2.74
N PHE A 18 6.24 10.36 3.98
CA PHE A 18 6.84 11.01 5.16
C PHE A 18 8.32 10.66 5.31
N ILE A 19 8.72 9.48 4.82
CA ILE A 19 10.12 9.05 4.73
C ILE A 19 10.41 8.72 3.26
N ILE A 20 11.34 9.45 2.65
CA ILE A 20 11.78 9.23 1.27
C ILE A 20 12.95 8.24 1.27
N PRO A 21 12.82 7.06 0.66
CA PRO A 21 13.92 6.10 0.58
C PRO A 21 15.01 6.61 -0.37
N LYS A 22 16.25 6.14 -0.19
CA LYS A 22 17.42 6.60 -0.96
C LYS A 22 17.29 6.43 -2.48
N ASN A 23 16.55 5.43 -2.92
CA ASN A 23 16.33 5.13 -4.34
C ASN A 23 15.10 5.82 -4.95
N ALA A 24 14.37 6.64 -4.19
CA ALA A 24 13.25 7.41 -4.71
C ALA A 24 13.67 8.80 -5.14
N ASP A 25 13.29 9.19 -6.35
CA ASP A 25 13.45 10.56 -6.84
C ASP A 25 12.36 11.47 -6.22
N PRO A 26 12.72 12.44 -5.35
CA PRO A 26 11.75 13.30 -4.69
C PRO A 26 10.98 14.19 -5.68
N THR A 27 11.59 14.54 -6.82
CA THR A 27 10.97 15.41 -7.84
C THR A 27 9.77 14.74 -8.52
N ARG A 28 9.71 13.40 -8.49
CA ARG A 28 8.65 12.60 -9.13
C ARG A 28 7.56 12.14 -8.17
N THR A 29 7.65 12.46 -6.88
CA THR A 29 6.69 12.01 -5.87
C THR A 29 5.25 12.47 -6.13
N HIS A 30 5.09 13.64 -6.77
CA HIS A 30 3.80 14.21 -7.17
C HIS A 30 3.05 13.37 -8.22
N LEU A 31 3.72 12.44 -8.90
CA LEU A 31 3.11 11.55 -9.89
C LEU A 31 2.38 10.36 -9.23
N ASN A 32 2.67 10.06 -7.96
CA ASN A 32 2.03 8.96 -7.25
C ASN A 32 0.53 9.21 -7.09
N ARG A 33 -0.28 8.16 -7.27
CA ARG A 33 -1.74 8.23 -7.12
C ARG A 33 -2.21 7.28 -6.02
N LYS A 34 -3.20 7.71 -5.24
CA LYS A 34 -3.95 6.83 -4.34
C LYS A 34 -5.17 6.30 -5.10
N LEU A 35 -5.27 4.99 -5.24
CA LEU A 35 -6.41 4.34 -5.93
C LEU A 35 -7.61 4.13 -5.01
N VAL A 36 -7.40 4.17 -3.69
CA VAL A 36 -8.45 3.96 -2.68
C VAL A 36 -8.48 5.17 -1.76
N ALA A 37 -9.65 5.79 -1.64
CA ALA A 37 -9.88 6.88 -0.70
C ALA A 37 -9.94 6.40 0.75
N TYR A 38 -9.54 7.27 1.68
CA TYR A 38 -9.74 7.02 3.10
C TYR A 38 -11.12 7.50 3.54
N PRO A 39 -11.70 6.92 4.61
CA PRO A 39 -12.91 7.45 5.21
C PRO A 39 -12.75 8.92 5.61
N ASP A 40 -13.85 9.66 5.69
CA ASP A 40 -13.83 11.08 6.01
C ASP A 40 -13.12 11.37 7.35
N GLY A 41 -12.31 12.42 7.36
CA GLY A 41 -11.52 12.82 8.53
C GLY A 41 -10.31 11.92 8.85
N ILE A 42 -10.06 10.86 8.08
CA ILE A 42 -8.91 9.97 8.26
C ILE A 42 -7.70 10.47 7.46
N LYS A 43 -6.59 10.71 8.16
CA LYS A 43 -5.38 11.34 7.60
C LYS A 43 -4.38 10.35 7.02
N ASP A 44 -4.34 9.11 7.52
CA ASP A 44 -3.33 8.12 7.15
C ASP A 44 -3.89 6.69 7.01
N ARG A 45 -3.12 5.84 6.32
CA ARG A 45 -3.46 4.44 6.06
C ARG A 45 -3.65 3.62 7.34
N SER A 46 -2.84 3.84 8.37
CA SER A 46 -2.92 3.08 9.63
C SER A 46 -4.24 3.37 10.36
N ALA A 47 -4.64 4.64 10.39
CA ALA A 47 -5.92 5.08 10.93
C ALA A 47 -7.08 4.54 10.08
N ALA A 48 -6.93 4.49 8.75
CA ALA A 48 -7.96 3.96 7.85
C ALA A 48 -8.17 2.44 8.03
N ILE A 49 -7.12 1.68 8.33
CA ILE A 49 -7.22 0.25 8.66
C ILE A 49 -7.89 0.07 10.03
N ARG A 50 -7.48 0.84 11.04
CA ARG A 50 -8.09 0.76 12.38
C ARG A 50 -9.59 1.08 12.34
N ARG A 51 -9.98 2.17 11.67
CA ARG A 51 -11.38 2.57 11.52
C ARG A 51 -12.23 1.46 10.91
N ARG A 52 -11.77 0.85 9.81
CA ARG A 52 -12.47 -0.27 9.16
C ARG A 52 -12.63 -1.48 10.09
N LEU A 53 -11.63 -1.80 10.90
CA LEU A 53 -11.71 -2.90 11.87
C LEU A 53 -12.67 -2.60 13.03
N GLU A 54 -12.70 -1.35 13.50
CA GLU A 54 -13.61 -0.88 14.55
C GLU A 54 -15.07 -0.91 14.09
N GLU A 55 -15.32 -0.56 12.83
CA GLU A 55 -16.67 -0.49 12.24
C GLU A 55 -17.13 -1.82 11.62
N ALA A 56 -16.27 -2.84 11.56
CA ALA A 56 -16.57 -4.15 10.96
C ALA A 56 -17.53 -5.02 11.79
N GLY A 57 -18.09 -4.52 12.90
CA GLY A 57 -19.02 -5.28 13.75
C GLY A 57 -18.38 -6.48 14.44
N LEU A 58 -17.06 -6.44 14.70
CA LEU A 58 -16.35 -7.54 15.34
C LEU A 58 -16.82 -7.73 16.79
N THR A 59 -17.31 -8.93 17.11
CA THR A 59 -17.80 -9.27 18.46
C THR A 59 -16.68 -9.64 19.44
N ARG A 60 -15.44 -9.76 18.95
CA ARG A 60 -14.26 -10.11 19.75
C ARG A 60 -13.09 -9.18 19.46
N LYS A 61 -12.33 -8.84 20.50
CA LYS A 61 -11.13 -7.99 20.40
C LYS A 61 -10.06 -8.63 19.51
N ILE A 62 -9.46 -7.82 18.64
CA ILE A 62 -8.29 -8.19 17.84
C ILE A 62 -7.05 -8.20 18.75
N GLY A 63 -6.37 -9.34 18.81
CA GLY A 63 -5.13 -9.49 19.56
C GLY A 63 -3.99 -8.65 19.00
N ASN A 64 -3.05 -8.23 19.84
CA ASN A 64 -1.89 -7.41 19.42
C ASN A 64 -1.03 -8.11 18.36
N ASN A 65 -1.05 -9.45 18.34
CA ASN A 65 -0.30 -10.29 17.43
C ASN A 65 -1.10 -10.76 16.21
N GLN A 66 -2.32 -10.27 15.99
CA GLN A 66 -3.09 -10.64 14.79
C GLN A 66 -2.77 -9.72 13.62
N VAL A 67 -2.73 -10.29 12.41
CA VAL A 67 -2.49 -9.54 11.17
C VAL A 67 -3.71 -8.67 10.88
N ARG A 68 -3.49 -7.36 10.70
CA ARG A 68 -4.56 -6.37 10.44
C ARG A 68 -4.74 -6.02 8.97
N ALA A 69 -3.73 -6.27 8.15
CA ALA A 69 -3.76 -6.03 6.71
C ALA A 69 -2.78 -6.98 6.01
N ILE A 70 -3.20 -7.46 4.84
CA ILE A 70 -2.34 -8.17 3.90
C ILE A 70 -1.88 -7.14 2.87
N ARG A 71 -0.58 -7.12 2.57
CA ARG A 71 0.01 -6.22 1.58
C ARG A 71 0.51 -7.06 0.42
N ILE A 72 0.12 -6.68 -0.79
CA ILE A 72 0.52 -7.32 -2.03
C ILE A 72 1.26 -6.26 -2.84
N ASN A 73 2.47 -6.58 -3.30
CA ASN A 73 3.17 -5.75 -4.28
C ASN A 73 2.70 -6.19 -5.66
N VAL A 74 2.25 -5.23 -6.47
CA VAL A 74 1.87 -5.49 -7.86
C VAL A 74 2.77 -4.61 -8.72
N SER A 75 3.66 -5.24 -9.49
CA SER A 75 4.64 -4.57 -10.34
C SER A 75 4.98 -5.44 -11.55
N GLY A 76 5.60 -4.84 -12.56
CA GLY A 76 6.22 -5.51 -13.70
C GLY A 76 7.73 -5.29 -13.78
N THR A 77 8.36 -5.84 -14.82
CA THR A 77 9.73 -5.46 -15.18
C THR A 77 9.76 -4.02 -15.72
N HIS A 78 10.94 -3.43 -15.87
CA HIS A 78 11.01 -2.09 -16.45
C HIS A 78 10.58 -2.08 -17.92
N GLU A 79 10.84 -3.15 -18.67
CA GLU A 79 10.38 -3.32 -20.05
C GLU A 79 8.86 -3.37 -20.12
N ASP A 80 8.20 -4.09 -19.21
CA ASP A 80 6.74 -4.12 -19.13
C ASP A 80 6.18 -2.73 -18.84
N MET A 81 6.80 -2.00 -17.90
CA MET A 81 6.34 -0.67 -17.51
C MET A 81 6.53 0.39 -18.62
N GLU A 82 7.62 0.31 -19.39
CA GLU A 82 7.80 1.18 -20.58
C GLU A 82 6.79 0.84 -21.68
N ARG A 83 6.50 -0.44 -21.93
CA ARG A 83 5.49 -0.84 -22.91
C ARG A 83 4.09 -0.34 -22.54
N ILE A 84 3.68 -0.41 -21.27
CA ILE A 84 2.39 0.16 -20.81
C ILE A 84 2.31 1.65 -21.12
N LYS A 85 3.41 2.37 -20.92
CA LYS A 85 3.48 3.81 -21.14
C LYS A 85 3.36 4.16 -22.63
N GLU A 86 3.90 3.34 -23.52
CA GLU A 86 3.85 3.55 -24.97
C GLU A 86 2.54 3.05 -25.60
N GLU A 87 2.10 1.84 -25.24
CA GLU A 87 1.00 1.14 -25.91
C GLU A 87 -0.31 1.21 -25.13
N GLY A 88 -0.29 1.55 -23.84
CA GLY A 88 -1.47 1.58 -22.98
C GLY A 88 -2.02 0.20 -22.58
N VAL A 89 -1.30 -0.88 -22.88
CA VAL A 89 -1.76 -2.26 -22.64
C VAL A 89 -0.75 -3.08 -21.84
N TRP A 90 -1.27 -3.88 -20.91
CA TRP A 90 -0.52 -4.93 -20.21
C TRP A 90 -0.79 -6.26 -20.92
N THR A 91 0.23 -6.83 -21.58
CA THR A 91 0.08 -8.04 -22.42
C THR A 91 0.96 -9.23 -22.01
N SER A 92 1.88 -9.06 -21.06
CA SER A 92 2.81 -10.12 -20.65
C SER A 92 2.46 -10.69 -19.26
N GLY A 93 2.19 -11.99 -19.21
CA GLY A 93 2.31 -12.82 -18.00
C GLY A 93 1.37 -12.53 -16.83
N ALA A 94 1.08 -13.57 -16.04
CA ALA A 94 0.43 -13.37 -14.76
C ALA A 94 1.27 -12.40 -13.90
N PRO A 95 0.65 -11.46 -13.16
CA PRO A 95 1.40 -10.60 -12.26
C PRO A 95 2.22 -11.47 -11.30
N THR A 96 3.51 -11.18 -11.16
CA THR A 96 4.34 -11.82 -10.15
C THR A 96 3.89 -11.30 -8.78
N ILE A 97 3.23 -12.15 -7.99
CA ILE A 97 2.72 -11.85 -6.63
C ILE A 97 3.78 -12.16 -5.58
#